data_AF-A0A534L5U6-F1
#
_entry.id   AF-A0A534L5U6-F1
#
_cell.length_a   1.000
_cell.length_b   1.000
_cell.length_c   1.000
_cell.angle_alpha   90.00
_cell.angle_beta   90.00
_cell.angle_gamma   90.00
#
_symmetry.space_group_name_H-M   'P 1'
#
loop_
_entity.id
_entity.type
_entity.pdbx_description
1 polymer ?
#
loop_
_entity_poly.entity_id
_entity_poly.type
_entity_poly.pdbx_seq_one_letter_code
_entity_poly.pdbx_strand_id
1 'polypeptide(L)'
;MRPEGGVRQRGLVDRRIVFSDEELAASYVFPFVDRRWRVPFVVLALSAGAPLVLDGPLRVDQFRFRTALRTNDLRRIESIPLEDLEQLVHYDPWWVFRRVSGIGRAWIEAVFATNIATPFRYGGRTHKVRDLIFSAELDRLEEIEARVGLFRSVTFHPGDVELLSLRPAPRAQSSLRTVRTAKAL
;
A
#
# COMPACT_ATOMS: atom_id res chain seq x y z
N MET A 1 0.21 22.55 17.69
CA MET A 1 0.40 21.29 18.42
C MET A 1 0.11 20.17 17.44
N ARG A 2 1.13 19.53 16.86
CA ARG A 2 0.93 18.35 16.00
C ARG A 2 0.39 17.22 16.91
N PRO A 3 -0.61 16.43 16.48
CA PRO A 3 -0.98 15.25 17.26
C PRO A 3 0.28 14.40 17.46
N GLU A 4 0.59 14.07 18.71
CA GLU A 4 1.67 13.15 19.03
C GLU A 4 1.30 11.77 18.48
N GLY A 5 2.05 11.32 17.49
CA GLY A 5 1.84 10.06 16.79
C GLY A 5 1.40 10.27 15.34
N GLY A 6 2.20 9.76 14.40
CA GLY A 6 1.83 9.72 13.00
C GLY A 6 0.54 8.92 12.74
N VAL A 7 0.05 8.99 11.51
CA VAL A 7 -1.18 8.35 11.05
C VAL A 7 -0.92 6.88 10.77
N ARG A 8 -1.47 6.00 11.61
CA ARG A 8 -1.40 4.54 11.39
C ARG A 8 -2.22 4.12 10.17
N GLN A 9 -1.73 3.15 9.39
CA GLN A 9 -2.44 2.61 8.24
C GLN A 9 -3.83 2.08 8.61
N ARG A 10 -3.96 1.44 9.78
CA ARG A 10 -5.27 0.99 10.29
C ARG A 10 -6.26 2.12 10.53
N GLY A 11 -5.74 3.34 10.73
CA GLY A 11 -6.50 4.57 10.83
C GLY A 11 -6.82 5.21 9.47
N LEU A 12 -6.54 4.55 8.34
CA LEU A 12 -6.86 5.01 6.99
C LEU A 12 -8.12 4.33 6.41
N VAL A 13 -8.97 3.79 7.29
CA VAL A 13 -10.18 3.03 6.94
C VAL A 13 -11.42 3.86 7.29
N ASP A 14 -12.47 3.74 6.46
CA ASP A 14 -13.77 4.39 6.62
C ASP A 14 -13.66 5.88 6.92
N ARG A 15 -13.19 6.62 5.91
CA ARG A 15 -12.82 8.04 6.00
C ARG A 15 -13.64 8.89 5.07
N ARG A 16 -13.81 10.15 5.48
CA ARG A 16 -14.33 11.20 4.61
C ARG A 16 -13.19 12.10 4.16
N ILE A 17 -13.18 12.38 2.85
CA ILE A 17 -12.17 13.19 2.20
C ILE A 17 -12.86 14.44 1.68
N VAL A 18 -12.45 15.59 2.19
CA VAL A 18 -12.91 16.91 1.74
C VAL A 18 -12.00 17.36 0.61
N PHE A 19 -12.54 17.37 -0.60
CA PHE A 19 -11.96 17.99 -1.78
C PHE A 19 -12.35 19.48 -1.83
N SER A 20 -11.81 20.22 -2.79
CA SER A 20 -12.14 21.64 -2.97
C SER A 20 -13.56 21.87 -3.52
N ASP A 21 -14.16 20.86 -4.16
CA ASP A 21 -15.46 20.91 -4.82
C ASP A 21 -16.53 20.04 -4.13
N GLU A 22 -16.16 18.93 -3.48
CA GLU A 22 -17.09 18.06 -2.76
C GLU A 22 -16.47 17.25 -1.60
N GLU A 23 -17.29 16.49 -0.88
CA GLU A 23 -16.85 15.54 0.16
C GLU A 23 -17.19 14.10 -0.29
N LEU A 24 -16.18 13.23 -0.33
CA LEU A 24 -16.34 11.83 -0.71
C LEU A 24 -16.07 10.88 0.46
N ALA A 25 -16.79 9.76 0.48
CA ALA A 25 -16.53 8.66 1.40
C ALA A 25 -15.57 7.64 0.75
N ALA A 26 -14.48 7.33 1.47
CA ALA A 26 -13.52 6.30 1.10
C ALA A 26 -13.54 5.20 2.16
N SER A 27 -13.81 3.96 1.73
CA SER A 27 -13.66 2.79 2.58
C SER A 27 -12.20 2.57 2.96
N TYR A 28 -11.27 2.91 2.06
CA TYR A 28 -9.84 2.84 2.31
C TYR A 28 -9.09 3.99 1.63
N VAL A 29 -8.15 4.60 2.35
CA VAL A 29 -7.07 5.45 1.83
C VAL A 29 -5.80 4.63 1.87
N PHE A 30 -5.16 4.41 0.73
CA PHE A 30 -4.14 3.40 0.57
C PHE A 30 -2.84 3.98 -0.01
N PRO A 31 -1.90 4.42 0.85
CA PRO A 31 -0.65 5.03 0.41
C PRO A 31 0.30 4.02 -0.24
N PHE A 32 0.92 4.42 -1.34
CA PHE A 32 2.11 3.78 -1.87
C PHE A 32 3.34 4.53 -1.39
N VAL A 33 4.45 3.83 -1.16
CA VAL A 33 5.68 4.41 -0.59
C VAL A 33 6.86 4.11 -1.49
N ASP A 34 7.63 5.12 -1.86
CA ASP A 34 8.85 4.95 -2.65
C ASP A 34 10.06 4.54 -1.78
N ARG A 35 11.19 4.22 -2.43
CA ARG A 35 12.46 3.91 -1.75
C ARG A 35 13.00 5.02 -0.84
N ARG A 36 12.53 6.26 -1.00
CA ARG A 36 12.89 7.44 -0.20
C ARG A 36 11.92 7.66 0.95
N TRP A 37 11.04 6.69 1.24
CA TRP A 37 10.01 6.77 2.26
C TRP A 37 8.97 7.87 1.99
N ARG A 38 8.86 8.35 0.76
CA ARG A 38 7.85 9.33 0.35
C ARG A 38 6.60 8.62 -0.11
N VAL A 39 5.46 9.29 0.04
CA VAL A 39 4.19 8.85 -0.52
C VAL A 39 3.95 9.64 -1.80
N PRO A 40 4.25 9.09 -2.99
CA PRO A 40 4.00 9.81 -4.25
C PRO A 40 2.51 9.95 -4.55
N PHE A 41 1.70 8.98 -4.15
CA PHE A 41 0.25 9.02 -4.31
C PHE A 41 -0.44 8.08 -3.32
N VAL A 42 -1.75 8.26 -3.20
CA VAL A 42 -2.63 7.33 -2.49
C VAL A 42 -3.67 6.77 -3.44
N VAL A 43 -4.06 5.52 -3.23
CA VAL A 43 -5.23 4.92 -3.87
C VAL A 43 -6.43 5.05 -2.93
N LEU A 44 -7.54 5.53 -3.46
CA LEU A 44 -8.81 5.70 -2.78
C LEU A 44 -9.77 4.62 -3.22
N ALA A 45 -10.18 3.76 -2.29
CA ALA A 45 -11.31 2.86 -2.49
C ALA A 45 -12.59 3.60 -2.09
N LEU A 46 -13.24 4.23 -3.07
CA LEU A 46 -14.52 4.90 -2.87
C LEU A 46 -15.66 3.86 -2.76
N SER A 47 -16.80 4.26 -2.21
CA SER A 47 -17.94 3.36 -1.97
C SER A 47 -18.52 2.72 -3.25
N ALA A 48 -18.22 3.28 -4.42
CA ALA A 48 -18.64 2.77 -5.72
C ALA A 48 -17.51 2.86 -6.74
N GLY A 49 -17.41 1.85 -7.61
CA GLY A 49 -16.48 1.83 -8.75
C GLY A 49 -15.11 1.25 -8.45
N ALA A 50 -14.21 1.39 -9.42
CA ALA A 50 -12.82 0.99 -9.29
C ALA A 50 -12.03 1.99 -8.41
N PRO A 51 -11.03 1.53 -7.64
CA PRO A 51 -10.11 2.39 -6.92
C PRO A 51 -9.50 3.47 -7.81
N LEU A 52 -9.40 4.68 -7.27
CA LEU A 52 -8.87 5.85 -7.97
C LEU A 52 -7.59 6.33 -7.29
N VAL A 53 -6.69 6.90 -8.07
CA VAL A 53 -5.44 7.51 -7.62
C VAL A 53 -5.67 8.99 -7.34
N LEU A 54 -5.24 9.41 -6.16
CA LEU A 54 -5.03 10.81 -5.81
C LEU A 54 -3.52 11.06 -5.74
N ASP A 55 -3.03 11.86 -6.67
CA ASP A 55 -1.64 12.29 -6.76
C ASP A 55 -1.57 13.77 -6.37
N GLY A 56 -1.02 14.03 -5.20
CA GLY A 56 -0.93 15.36 -4.62
C GLY A 56 -1.23 15.39 -3.12
N PRO A 57 -1.36 16.60 -2.53
CA PRO A 57 -1.41 16.77 -1.09
C PRO A 57 -2.69 16.18 -0.49
N LEU A 58 -2.55 15.39 0.57
CA LEU A 58 -3.67 14.82 1.33
C LEU A 58 -3.32 14.81 2.83
N ARG A 59 -3.93 15.70 3.60
CA ARG A 59 -3.63 15.80 5.03
C ARG A 59 -4.75 15.29 5.92
N VAL A 60 -4.37 14.81 7.09
CA VAL A 60 -5.29 14.43 8.17
C VAL A 60 -5.60 15.65 9.03
N ASP A 61 -6.88 15.97 9.12
CA ASP A 61 -7.43 16.97 10.02
C ASP A 61 -8.46 16.32 10.94
N GLN A 62 -8.01 15.96 12.14
CA GLN A 62 -8.79 15.25 13.16
C GLN A 62 -9.36 13.91 12.64
N PHE A 63 -10.60 13.92 12.16
CA PHE A 63 -11.34 12.74 11.70
C PHE A 63 -11.57 12.73 10.18
N ARG A 64 -11.10 13.76 9.47
CA ARG A 64 -11.28 13.91 8.03
C ARG A 64 -9.93 14.01 7.34
N PHE A 65 -9.91 13.61 6.08
CA PHE A 65 -8.82 13.92 5.17
C PHE A 65 -9.21 15.16 4.37
N ARG A 66 -8.23 15.98 4.03
CA ARG A 66 -8.44 17.20 3.25
C ARG A 66 -7.42 17.30 2.14
N THR A 67 -7.88 17.71 0.98
CA THR A 67 -7.04 18.07 -0.17
C THR A 67 -7.56 19.33 -0.82
N ALA A 68 -6.67 20.12 -1.43
CA ALA A 68 -7.05 21.26 -2.26
C ALA A 68 -7.41 20.85 -3.70
N LEU A 69 -7.21 19.57 -4.05
CA LEU A 69 -7.57 19.00 -5.34
C LEU A 69 -9.09 18.92 -5.51
N ARG A 70 -9.53 18.76 -6.75
CA ARG A 70 -10.91 18.49 -7.14
C ARG A 70 -11.11 17.00 -7.33
N THR A 71 -12.35 16.54 -7.28
CA THR A 71 -12.62 15.11 -7.51
C THR A 71 -12.39 14.68 -8.95
N ASN A 72 -12.44 15.61 -9.90
CA ASN A 72 -12.06 15.35 -11.29
C ASN A 72 -10.54 15.22 -11.51
N ASP A 73 -9.70 15.52 -10.50
CA ASP A 73 -8.27 15.25 -10.52
C ASP A 73 -7.95 13.77 -10.20
N LEU A 74 -8.96 13.01 -9.73
CA LEU A 74 -8.82 11.58 -9.48
C LEU A 74 -8.64 10.82 -10.79
N ARG A 75 -7.63 9.95 -10.83
CA ARG A 75 -7.30 9.16 -12.01
C ARG A 75 -7.53 7.69 -11.77
N ARG A 76 -7.72 6.91 -12.83
CA ARG A 76 -7.69 5.44 -12.71
C ARG A 76 -6.28 4.98 -12.37
N ILE A 77 -6.16 3.84 -11.68
CA ILE A 77 -4.84 3.28 -11.37
C ILE A 77 -4.02 2.96 -12.63
N GLU A 78 -4.68 2.68 -13.75
CA GLU A 78 -4.03 2.47 -15.04
C GLU A 78 -3.30 3.69 -15.59
N SER A 79 -3.49 4.87 -15.00
CA SER A 79 -2.67 6.04 -15.30
C SER A 79 -1.26 5.94 -14.74
N ILE A 80 -0.99 5.01 -13.82
CA ILE A 80 0.33 4.73 -13.29
C ILE A 80 0.99 3.64 -14.15
N PRO A 81 2.14 3.93 -14.79
CA PRO A 81 2.90 2.93 -15.52
C PRO A 81 3.27 1.74 -14.63
N LEU A 82 3.30 0.53 -15.20
CA LEU A 82 3.58 -0.70 -14.45
C LEU A 82 5.00 -0.66 -13.86
N GLU A 83 5.96 -0.11 -14.61
CA GLU A 83 7.35 0.11 -14.21
C GLU A 83 7.49 1.05 -13.00
N ASP A 84 6.58 2.01 -12.86
CA ASP A 84 6.58 2.91 -11.71
C ASP A 84 6.10 2.19 -10.44
N LEU A 85 5.14 1.28 -10.57
CA LEU A 85 4.71 0.42 -9.46
C LEU A 85 5.87 -0.44 -8.95
N GLU A 86 6.77 -0.89 -9.83
CA GLU A 86 7.98 -1.64 -9.43
C GLU A 86 8.91 -0.85 -8.51
N GLN A 87 8.74 0.47 -8.36
CA GLN A 87 9.53 1.31 -7.46
C GLN A 87 8.83 1.62 -6.14
N LEU A 88 7.66 1.03 -5.89
CA LEU A 88 6.81 1.34 -4.74
C LEU A 88 6.53 0.15 -3.82
N VAL A 89 6.27 0.40 -2.55
CA VAL A 89 5.76 -0.60 -1.62
C VAL A 89 4.42 -0.14 -1.05
N HIS A 90 3.62 -1.10 -0.63
CA HIS A 90 2.48 -0.85 0.26
C HIS A 90 2.34 -2.04 1.21
N TYR A 91 1.49 -1.92 2.23
CA TYR A 91 1.19 -3.03 3.13
C TYR A 91 -0.28 -3.47 3.04
N ASP A 92 -0.51 -4.76 2.80
CA ASP A 92 -1.83 -5.42 2.82
C ASP A 92 -2.90 -4.81 1.86
N PRO A 93 -2.77 -5.02 0.53
CA PRO A 93 -3.68 -4.46 -0.49
C PRO A 93 -5.00 -5.20 -0.60
N TRP A 94 -5.14 -6.28 0.17
CA TRP A 94 -6.23 -7.23 0.00
C TRP A 94 -7.60 -6.57 0.12
N TRP A 95 -7.74 -5.59 1.01
CA TRP A 95 -9.00 -4.89 1.24
C TRP A 95 -9.43 -3.99 0.07
N VAL A 96 -8.49 -3.52 -0.75
CA VAL A 96 -8.75 -2.58 -1.85
C VAL A 96 -8.86 -3.30 -3.19
N PHE A 97 -8.01 -4.29 -3.44
CA PHE A 97 -7.85 -4.89 -4.77
C PHE A 97 -8.42 -6.31 -4.88
N ARG A 98 -8.90 -6.91 -3.79
CA ARG A 98 -9.52 -8.24 -3.87
C ARG A 98 -10.86 -8.16 -4.60
N ARG A 99 -11.01 -8.96 -5.67
CA ARG A 99 -12.24 -9.06 -6.47
C ARG A 99 -12.71 -7.72 -7.06
N VAL A 100 -11.78 -6.77 -7.20
CA VAL A 100 -12.07 -5.50 -7.87
C VAL A 100 -12.37 -5.75 -9.34
N SER A 101 -13.37 -5.07 -9.87
CA SER A 101 -13.71 -5.06 -11.29
C SER A 101 -13.33 -3.71 -11.91
N GLY A 102 -13.19 -3.69 -13.24
CA GLY A 102 -12.84 -2.45 -13.95
C GLY A 102 -11.37 -2.05 -13.87
N ILE A 103 -10.50 -2.90 -13.28
CA ILE A 103 -9.05 -2.73 -13.33
C ILE A 103 -8.42 -3.83 -14.20
N GLY A 104 -7.47 -3.44 -15.05
CA GLY A 104 -6.68 -4.38 -15.85
C GLY A 104 -5.89 -5.38 -14.98
N ARG A 105 -5.91 -6.66 -15.35
CA ARG A 105 -5.24 -7.74 -14.58
C ARG A 105 -3.76 -7.46 -14.30
N ALA A 106 -3.04 -6.91 -15.28
CA ALA A 106 -1.63 -6.57 -15.13
C ALA A 106 -1.38 -5.57 -13.98
N TRP A 107 -2.25 -4.57 -13.83
CA TRP A 107 -2.18 -3.62 -12.71
C TRP A 107 -2.50 -4.26 -11.38
N ILE A 108 -3.49 -5.14 -11.33
CA ILE A 108 -3.79 -5.90 -10.10
C ILE A 108 -2.56 -6.71 -9.68
N GLU A 109 -1.96 -7.47 -10.60
CA GLU A 109 -0.77 -8.28 -10.32
C GLU A 109 0.44 -7.41 -9.91
N ALA A 110 0.68 -6.30 -10.60
CA ALA A 110 1.75 -5.35 -10.26
C ALA A 110 1.54 -4.72 -8.88
N VAL A 111 0.31 -4.32 -8.54
CA VAL A 111 -0.03 -3.86 -7.19
C VAL A 111 0.30 -4.95 -6.19
N PHE A 112 -0.21 -6.18 -6.33
CA PHE A 112 0.09 -7.25 -5.36
C PHE A 112 1.59 -7.56 -5.22
N ALA A 113 2.40 -7.35 -6.26
CA ALA A 113 3.85 -7.51 -6.20
C ALA A 113 4.54 -6.46 -5.30
N THR A 114 3.94 -5.30 -5.07
CA THR A 114 4.47 -4.24 -4.19
C THR A 114 4.20 -4.48 -2.69
N ASN A 115 3.49 -5.56 -2.34
CA ASN A 115 3.05 -5.83 -0.96
C ASN A 115 4.19 -6.30 -0.03
N ILE A 116 4.37 -5.63 1.10
CA ILE A 116 5.38 -5.99 2.13
C ILE A 116 4.81 -6.76 3.33
N ALA A 117 3.60 -7.32 3.22
CA ALA A 117 2.99 -8.09 4.31
C ALA A 117 3.66 -9.46 4.58
N THR A 118 4.52 -9.92 3.68
CA THR A 118 5.24 -11.19 3.81
C THR A 118 6.38 -11.04 4.84
N PRO A 119 6.68 -12.08 5.66
CA PRO A 119 7.82 -12.01 6.55
C PRO A 119 9.14 -11.79 5.81
N PHE A 120 10.03 -11.00 6.37
CA PHE A 120 11.35 -10.65 5.81
C PHE A 120 12.48 -10.91 6.82
N ARG A 121 13.72 -11.03 6.34
CA ARG A 121 14.89 -11.22 7.22
C ARG A 121 15.62 -9.89 7.43
N TYR A 122 15.93 -9.58 8.68
CA TYR A 122 16.75 -8.43 9.06
C TYR A 122 17.53 -8.73 10.33
N GLY A 123 18.83 -8.43 10.36
CA GLY A 123 19.71 -8.73 11.50
C GLY A 123 19.70 -10.21 11.90
N GLY A 124 19.66 -11.12 10.93
CA GLY A 124 19.60 -12.58 11.15
C GLY A 124 18.25 -13.14 11.62
N ARG A 125 17.29 -12.29 11.97
CA ARG A 125 15.97 -12.67 12.48
C ARG A 125 14.88 -12.48 11.43
N THR A 126 13.77 -13.21 11.58
CA THR A 126 12.58 -13.04 10.75
C THR A 126 11.64 -12.03 11.42
N HIS A 127 11.22 -11.04 10.63
CA HIS A 127 10.31 -9.98 11.01
C HIS A 127 9.04 -10.07 10.18
N LYS A 128 7.92 -9.57 10.71
CA LYS A 128 6.68 -9.40 9.95
C LYS A 128 6.11 -8.02 10.20
N VAL A 129 5.86 -7.26 9.13
CA VAL A 129 5.19 -5.95 9.21
C VAL A 129 3.83 -6.11 9.88
N ARG A 130 3.47 -5.18 10.75
CA ARG A 130 2.20 -5.12 11.46
C ARG A 130 1.37 -3.91 11.10
N ASP A 131 2.04 -2.77 10.94
CA ASP A 131 1.45 -1.47 10.72
C ASP A 131 2.48 -0.54 10.07
N LEU A 132 1.98 0.44 9.34
CA LEU A 132 2.74 1.55 8.78
C LEU A 132 2.27 2.84 9.44
N ILE A 133 3.19 3.73 9.78
CA ILE A 133 2.89 5.01 10.41
C ILE A 133 3.36 6.12 9.50
N PHE A 134 2.43 6.94 9.02
CA PHE A 134 2.66 8.02 8.08
C PHE A 134 2.67 9.39 8.76
N SER A 135 3.20 10.40 8.09
CA SER A 135 3.03 11.78 8.55
C SER A 135 1.56 12.20 8.52
N ALA A 136 1.22 13.25 9.28
CA ALA A 136 -0.10 13.86 9.23
C ALA A 136 -0.47 14.43 7.84
N GLU A 137 0.54 14.73 7.00
CA GLU A 137 0.35 15.24 5.64
C GLU A 137 0.27 14.10 4.59
N LEU A 138 0.31 12.83 5.04
CA LEU A 138 0.45 11.62 4.21
C LEU A 138 1.46 11.77 3.06
N ASP A 139 2.53 12.52 3.27
CA ASP A 139 3.58 12.77 2.27
C ASP A 139 4.79 11.86 2.46
N ARG A 140 4.87 11.18 3.61
CA ARG A 140 5.97 10.28 3.98
C ARG A 140 5.51 9.18 4.92
N LEU A 141 6.18 8.05 4.81
CA LEU A 141 6.21 7.01 5.83
C LEU A 141 7.23 7.43 6.90
N GLU A 142 6.83 7.42 8.17
CA GLU A 142 7.69 7.77 9.29
C GLU A 142 8.23 6.52 9.98
N GLU A 143 7.42 5.46 10.09
CA GLU A 143 7.79 4.24 10.78
C GLU A 143 7.14 2.98 10.19
N ILE A 144 7.84 1.84 10.30
CA ILE A 144 7.29 0.50 10.13
C ILE A 144 7.30 -0.20 11.48
N GLU A 145 6.11 -0.55 11.98
CA GLU A 145 6.00 -1.43 13.14
C GLU A 145 6.05 -2.89 12.66
N ALA A 146 7.03 -3.65 13.13
CA ALA A 146 7.20 -5.07 12.81
C ALA A 146 7.25 -5.93 14.09
N ARG A 147 7.00 -7.22 13.92
CA ARG A 147 7.09 -8.23 14.99
C ARG A 147 8.26 -9.18 14.75
N VAL A 148 8.96 -9.51 15.84
CA VAL A 148 10.00 -10.54 15.91
C VAL A 148 9.56 -11.62 16.89
N GLY A 149 9.33 -12.84 16.38
CA GLY A 149 8.74 -13.91 17.19
C GLY A 149 7.34 -13.55 17.69
N LEU A 150 6.94 -14.11 18.84
CA LEU A 150 5.56 -14.01 19.34
C LEU A 150 5.25 -12.69 20.07
N PHE A 151 6.23 -12.04 20.70
CA PHE A 151 5.96 -10.99 21.70
C PHE A 151 6.77 -9.70 21.55
N ARG A 152 7.77 -9.64 20.66
CA ARG A 152 8.62 -8.45 20.53
C ARG A 152 8.21 -7.63 19.30
N SER A 153 7.92 -6.35 19.52
CA SER A 153 7.79 -5.38 18.44
C SER A 153 9.14 -4.68 18.21
N VAL A 154 9.40 -4.32 16.97
CA VAL A 154 10.54 -3.51 16.53
C VAL A 154 10.00 -2.44 15.60
N THR A 155 10.50 -1.22 15.73
CA THR A 155 10.17 -0.11 14.84
C THR A 155 11.36 0.16 13.93
N PHE A 156 11.10 0.31 12.63
CA PHE A 156 12.07 0.75 11.64
C PHE A 156 11.72 2.15 11.15
N HIS A 157 12.74 2.99 11.01
CA HIS A 157 12.67 4.36 10.51
C HIS A 157 13.38 4.45 9.14
N PRO A 158 13.21 5.58 8.42
CA PRO A 158 14.03 5.87 7.26
C PRO A 158 15.53 5.70 7.55
N GLY A 159 16.19 4.86 6.75
CA GLY A 159 17.61 4.53 6.91
C GLY A 159 17.90 3.21 7.63
N ASP A 160 16.94 2.67 8.40
CA ASP A 160 17.13 1.39 9.09
C ASP A 160 17.03 0.19 8.13
N VAL A 161 16.18 0.31 7.11
CA VAL A 161 15.91 -0.75 6.12
C VAL A 161 15.73 -0.17 4.72
N GLU A 162 16.15 -0.93 3.71
CA GLU A 162 15.80 -0.65 2.32
C GLU A 162 14.36 -1.14 2.05
N LEU A 163 13.44 -0.23 1.75
CA LEU A 163 12.01 -0.59 1.63
C LEU A 163 11.73 -1.65 0.56
N LEU A 164 12.40 -1.55 -0.59
CA LEU A 164 12.13 -2.45 -1.71
C LEU A 164 12.59 -3.89 -1.42
N SER A 165 13.60 -4.06 -0.56
CA SER A 165 14.07 -5.38 -0.13
C SER A 165 13.07 -6.09 0.79
N LEU A 166 12.03 -5.42 1.28
CA LEU A 166 10.98 -6.01 2.11
C LEU A 166 9.93 -6.77 1.28
N ARG A 167 9.89 -6.55 -0.03
CA ARG A 167 8.98 -7.25 -0.92
C ARG A 167 9.33 -8.74 -0.98
N PRO A 168 8.34 -9.63 -1.18
CA PRO A 168 8.62 -11.02 -1.44
C PRO A 168 9.50 -11.15 -2.70
N ALA A 169 10.49 -12.03 -2.64
CA ALA A 169 11.24 -12.40 -3.82
C ALA A 169 10.26 -12.88 -4.91
N PRO A 170 10.49 -12.56 -6.19
CA PRO A 170 9.70 -13.11 -7.28
C PRO A 170 9.67 -14.63 -7.11
N ARG A 171 8.47 -15.23 -7.04
CA ARG A 171 8.37 -16.69 -7.03
C ARG A 171 9.06 -17.18 -8.30
N ALA A 172 10.20 -17.85 -8.17
CA ALA A 172 10.76 -18.61 -9.26
C ALA A 172 9.62 -19.51 -9.77
N GLN A 173 9.25 -19.34 -11.04
CA GLN A 173 8.26 -20.20 -11.67
C GLN A 173 8.85 -21.61 -11.61
N SER A 174 8.42 -22.39 -10.62
CA SER A 174 8.71 -23.81 -10.55
C SER A 174 8.05 -24.44 -11.76
N SER A 175 8.83 -24.61 -12.83
CA SER A 175 8.52 -25.42 -13.99
C SER A 175 8.52 -26.90 -13.61
N LEU A 176 7.69 -27.29 -12.64
CA LEU A 176 7.31 -28.68 -12.45
C LEU A 176 6.11 -28.93 -13.34
N ARG A 177 6.41 -29.12 -14.64
CA ARG A 177 5.55 -29.90 -15.54
C ARG A 177 5.46 -31.29 -14.94
N THR A 178 4.42 -31.54 -14.15
CA THR A 178 4.01 -32.91 -13.83
C THR A 178 3.56 -33.55 -15.14
N VAL A 179 4.48 -34.26 -15.80
CA VAL A 179 4.17 -35.16 -16.90
C VAL A 179 3.29 -36.27 -16.30
N ARG A 180 1.98 -36.13 -16.44
CA ARG A 180 1.05 -37.25 -16.27
C ARG A 180 1.27 -38.17 -17.47
N THR A 181 2.08 -39.20 -17.29
CA THR A 181 2.13 -40.34 -18.20
C THR A 181 0.78 -41.03 -18.15
N ALA A 182 0.00 -40.91 -19.22
CA ALA A 182 -1.23 -41.69 -19.39
C ALA A 182 -0.83 -43.17 -19.52
N LYS A 183 -1.32 -44.01 -18.60
CA LYS A 183 -1.35 -45.46 -18.80
C LYS A 183 -2.46 -45.76 -19.79
N ALA A 184 -2.10 -46.35 -20.92
CA ALA A 184 -3.02 -47.06 -21.79
C ALA A 184 -3.43 -48.39 -21.12
N LEU A 185 -4.74 -48.65 -21.09
CA LEU A 185 -5.37 -49.98 -21.02
C LEU A 185 -6.59 -49.92 -21.93
#